data_AF-A0A554KM25-F1
#
_entry.id   AF-A0A554KM25-F1
#
_cell.length_a   1.000
_cell.length_b   1.000
_cell.length_c   1.000
_cell.angle_alpha   90.00
_cell.angle_beta   90.00
_cell.angle_gamma   90.00
#
_symmetry.space_group_name_H-M   'P 1'
#
loop_
_entity.id
_entity.type
_entity.pdbx_description
1 polymer ?
#
loop_
_entity_poly.entity_id
_entity_poly.type
_entity_poly.pdbx_seq_one_letter_code
_entity_poly.pdbx_strand_id
1 'polypeptide(L)'
;MIDSKSLERKVLARKNLVEKIAKFSEDTAVKYGVVIYRSEGSSHTHIKWELKDVSSFSFLADLGHCMMGGNDLHIWHLGQEVFHIYYQCDIKECEVKVFEQGKWISALGRLRKNIGKVMARIKKEKDAQKEKEAAAYAETERLKRIETEAKRLGLR
;
A
#
# COMPACT_ATOMS: atom_id res chain seq x y z
N MET A 1 -34.09 19.81 -15.69
CA MET A 1 -34.05 18.34 -15.80
C MET A 1 -32.64 17.96 -16.21
N ILE A 2 -31.99 17.05 -15.48
CA ILE A 2 -30.71 16.48 -15.93
C ILE A 2 -31.04 15.56 -17.11
N ASP A 3 -30.50 15.85 -18.29
CA ASP A 3 -30.67 15.01 -19.48
C ASP A 3 -30.14 13.59 -19.20
N SER A 4 -31.00 12.58 -19.31
CA SER A 4 -30.70 11.19 -18.96
C SER A 4 -29.46 10.65 -19.68
N LYS A 5 -29.24 11.06 -20.95
CA LYS A 5 -28.04 10.67 -21.71
C LYS A 5 -26.75 11.24 -21.13
N SER A 6 -26.81 12.44 -20.55
CA SER A 6 -25.66 13.07 -19.87
C SER A 6 -25.34 12.37 -18.55
N LEU A 7 -26.38 11.91 -17.84
CA LEU A 7 -26.23 11.16 -16.60
C LEU A 7 -25.60 9.79 -16.82
N GLU A 8 -26.08 9.02 -17.81
CA GLU A 8 -25.52 7.71 -18.18
C GLU A 8 -24.02 7.79 -18.50
N ARG A 9 -23.61 8.77 -19.31
CA ARG A 9 -22.19 8.99 -19.64
C ARG A 9 -21.35 9.28 -18.40
N LYS A 10 -21.85 10.08 -17.47
CA LYS A 10 -21.15 10.39 -16.21
C LYS A 10 -21.02 9.17 -15.31
N VAL A 11 -22.08 8.36 -15.20
CA VAL A 11 -22.06 7.11 -14.44
C VAL A 11 -21.04 6.14 -15.03
N LEU A 12 -21.06 5.93 -16.35
CA LEU A 12 -20.12 5.04 -17.03
C LEU A 12 -18.67 5.52 -16.87
N ALA A 13 -18.42 6.82 -17.03
CA ALA A 13 -17.09 7.39 -16.81
C ALA A 13 -16.60 7.18 -15.37
N ARG A 14 -17.49 7.32 -14.38
CA ARG A 14 -17.17 7.09 -12.97
C ARG A 14 -16.87 5.61 -12.70
N LYS A 15 -17.69 4.68 -13.20
CA LYS A 15 -17.45 3.23 -13.08
C LYS A 15 -16.09 2.83 -13.63
N ASN A 16 -15.80 3.25 -14.87
CA ASN A 16 -14.51 2.99 -15.51
C ASN A 16 -13.32 3.57 -14.75
N LEU A 17 -13.50 4.72 -14.08
CA LEU A 17 -12.45 5.33 -13.26
C LEU A 17 -12.22 4.52 -11.98
N VAL A 18 -13.30 4.15 -11.28
CA VAL A 18 -13.25 3.34 -10.05
C VAL A 18 -12.57 2.01 -10.32
N GLU A 19 -12.97 1.28 -11.35
CA GLU A 19 -12.37 0.01 -11.74
C GLU A 19 -10.87 0.13 -12.02
N LYS A 20 -10.46 1.19 -12.73
CA LYS A 20 -9.04 1.44 -13.03
C LYS A 20 -8.22 1.75 -11.78
N ILE A 21 -8.78 2.52 -10.84
CA ILE A 21 -8.11 2.88 -9.58
C ILE A 21 -7.97 1.65 -8.70
N ALA A 22 -9.06 0.89 -8.54
CA ALA A 22 -9.09 -0.31 -7.74
C ALA A 22 -8.12 -1.37 -8.25
N LYS A 23 -8.19 -1.74 -9.54
CA LYS A 23 -7.27 -2.70 -10.14
C LYS A 23 -5.81 -2.29 -9.96
N PHE A 24 -5.50 -1.01 -10.21
CA PHE A 24 -4.14 -0.52 -9.99
C PHE A 24 -3.71 -0.63 -8.53
N SER A 25 -4.60 -0.32 -7.58
CA SER A 25 -4.31 -0.34 -6.15
C SER A 25 -4.11 -1.75 -5.64
N GLU A 26 -4.98 -2.68 -6.04
CA GLU A 26 -4.87 -4.11 -5.76
C GLU A 26 -3.56 -4.68 -6.33
N ASP A 27 -3.33 -4.52 -7.64
CA ASP A 27 -2.10 -5.00 -8.30
C ASP A 27 -0.85 -4.44 -7.62
N THR A 28 -0.88 -3.17 -7.21
CA THR A 28 0.26 -2.50 -6.56
C THR A 28 0.47 -3.01 -5.13
N ALA A 29 -0.60 -3.14 -4.34
CA ALA A 29 -0.53 -3.64 -2.96
C ALA A 29 -0.09 -5.10 -2.92
N VAL A 30 -0.62 -5.96 -3.79
CA VAL A 30 -0.24 -7.38 -3.86
C VAL A 30 1.21 -7.54 -4.33
N LYS A 31 1.64 -6.76 -5.33
CA LYS A 31 2.99 -6.92 -5.90
C LYS A 31 4.09 -6.33 -5.03
N TYR A 32 3.84 -5.20 -4.38
CA TYR A 32 4.87 -4.41 -3.70
C TYR A 32 4.64 -4.23 -2.20
N GLY A 33 3.44 -4.51 -1.73
CA GLY A 33 3.10 -4.45 -0.31
C GLY A 33 3.61 -5.65 0.48
N VAL A 34 3.36 -5.59 1.77
CA VAL A 34 3.64 -6.66 2.72
C VAL A 34 2.33 -7.28 3.19
N VAL A 35 2.33 -8.59 3.39
CA VAL A 35 1.20 -9.26 4.03
C VAL A 35 1.20 -8.89 5.52
N ILE A 36 0.16 -8.20 5.97
CA ILE A 36 -0.02 -7.86 7.39
C ILE A 36 -0.95 -8.83 8.11
N TYR A 37 -1.75 -9.58 7.35
CA TYR A 37 -2.66 -10.59 7.86
C TYR A 37 -2.86 -11.68 6.82
N ARG A 38 -2.87 -12.93 7.27
CA ARG A 38 -3.25 -14.09 6.46
C ARG A 38 -3.99 -15.09 7.34
N SER A 39 -5.16 -15.50 6.88
CA SER A 39 -5.90 -16.62 7.44
C SER A 39 -6.27 -17.58 6.32
N GLU A 40 -6.08 -18.87 6.57
CA GLU A 40 -6.36 -19.93 5.62
C GLU A 40 -7.22 -20.99 6.32
N GLY A 41 -8.41 -21.24 5.77
CA GLY A 41 -9.34 -22.26 6.22
C GLY A 41 -9.78 -23.13 5.04
N SER A 42 -10.53 -24.19 5.32
CA SER A 42 -10.88 -25.23 4.33
C SER A 42 -11.63 -24.72 3.09
N SER A 43 -12.28 -23.57 3.17
CA SER A 43 -13.05 -22.94 2.07
C SER A 43 -12.90 -21.42 2.01
N HIS A 44 -11.91 -20.86 2.72
CA HIS A 44 -11.73 -19.41 2.82
C HIS A 44 -10.26 -19.04 3.01
N THR A 45 -9.76 -18.22 2.08
CA THR A 45 -8.45 -17.58 2.22
C THR A 45 -8.65 -16.08 2.31
N HIS A 46 -8.11 -15.49 3.36
CA HIS A 46 -8.21 -14.06 3.65
C HIS A 46 -6.80 -13.49 3.78
N ILE A 47 -6.47 -12.51 2.95
CA ILE A 47 -5.13 -11.92 2.93
C ILE A 47 -5.25 -10.40 2.89
N LYS A 48 -4.54 -9.73 3.81
CA LYS A 48 -4.42 -8.27 3.81
C LYS A 48 -3.02 -7.88 3.40
N TRP A 49 -2.94 -7.07 2.36
CA TRP A 49 -1.71 -6.49 1.83
C TRP A 49 -1.68 -5.01 2.13
N GLU A 50 -0.56 -4.55 2.69
CA GLU A 50 -0.36 -3.15 3.01
C GLU A 50 0.89 -2.62 2.31
N LEU A 51 0.77 -1.47 1.66
CA LEU A 51 1.88 -0.75 1.06
C LEU A 51 1.86 0.69 1.55
N LYS A 52 2.83 1.05 2.38
CA LYS A 52 2.93 2.38 2.99
C LYS A 52 3.96 3.26 2.28
N ASP A 53 3.70 4.56 2.30
CA ASP A 53 4.64 5.65 1.98
C ASP A 53 5.23 5.62 0.57
N VAL A 54 4.44 5.20 -0.42
CA VAL A 54 4.84 5.20 -1.83
C VAL A 54 4.47 6.51 -2.49
N SER A 55 5.42 7.45 -2.54
CA SER A 55 5.23 8.76 -3.20
C SER A 55 4.01 9.52 -2.66
N SER A 56 3.84 9.55 -1.33
CA SER A 56 2.70 10.13 -0.60
C SER A 56 1.41 9.31 -0.62
N PHE A 57 1.42 8.11 -1.19
CA PHE A 57 0.29 7.20 -1.15
C PHE A 57 0.54 6.01 -0.23
N SER A 58 -0.53 5.55 0.41
CA SER A 58 -0.58 4.24 1.06
C SER A 58 -1.77 3.46 0.52
N PHE A 59 -1.61 2.15 0.39
CA PHE A 59 -2.60 1.24 -0.17
C PHE A 59 -2.84 0.09 0.82
N LEU A 60 -4.09 -0.27 1.01
CA LEU A 60 -4.49 -1.49 1.72
C LEU A 60 -5.41 -2.27 0.79
N ALA A 61 -5.08 -3.53 0.55
CA ALA A 61 -5.93 -4.47 -0.15
C ALA A 61 -6.27 -5.62 0.81
N ASP A 62 -7.52 -5.64 1.25
CA ASP A 62 -8.09 -6.65 2.12
C ASP A 62 -8.91 -7.61 1.25
N LEU A 63 -8.35 -8.78 0.93
CA LEU A 63 -8.86 -9.69 -0.09
C LEU A 63 -9.39 -10.99 0.52
N GLY A 64 -10.70 -11.19 0.43
CA GLY A 64 -11.40 -12.40 0.87
C GLY A 64 -11.78 -13.29 -0.33
N HIS A 65 -11.02 -14.36 -0.56
CA HIS A 65 -11.30 -15.32 -1.62
C HIS A 65 -12.33 -16.38 -1.15
N CYS A 66 -13.63 -16.05 -1.06
CA CYS A 66 -14.71 -17.05 -0.93
C CYS A 66 -16.11 -16.50 -1.27
N MET A 67 -17.12 -17.39 -1.33
CA MET A 67 -18.54 -17.07 -1.60
C MET A 67 -19.21 -16.14 -0.57
N MET A 68 -18.61 -15.94 0.60
CA MET A 68 -19.08 -15.05 1.68
C MET A 68 -18.10 -13.91 1.96
N GLY A 69 -16.98 -13.86 1.24
CA GLY A 69 -15.89 -12.92 1.44
C GLY A 69 -16.14 -11.63 0.68
N GLY A 70 -15.63 -10.54 1.22
CA GLY A 70 -15.57 -9.26 0.53
C GLY A 70 -14.14 -8.83 0.32
N ASN A 71 -13.94 -7.96 -0.67
CA ASN A 71 -12.71 -7.26 -0.94
C ASN A 71 -12.90 -5.80 -0.55
N ASP A 72 -12.07 -5.30 0.35
CA ASP A 72 -12.00 -3.88 0.69
C ASP A 72 -10.67 -3.33 0.16
N LEU A 73 -10.75 -2.25 -0.62
CA LEU A 73 -9.58 -1.53 -1.09
C LEU A 73 -9.60 -0.11 -0.55
N HIS A 74 -8.50 0.29 0.06
CA HIS A 74 -8.32 1.63 0.62
C HIS A 74 -7.09 2.31 0.04
N ILE A 75 -7.20 3.61 -0.20
CA ILE A 75 -6.10 4.47 -0.61
C ILE A 75 -6.07 5.70 0.28
N TRP A 76 -4.91 5.95 0.86
CA TRP A 76 -4.60 7.20 1.54
C TRP A 76 -3.63 8.02 0.72
N HIS A 77 -3.83 9.33 0.69
CA HIS A 77 -2.93 10.30 0.08
C HIS A 77 -2.64 11.42 1.09
N LEU A 78 -1.36 11.62 1.43
CA LEU A 78 -0.94 12.58 2.45
C LEU A 78 -1.65 12.38 3.81
N GLY A 79 -1.86 11.12 4.18
CA GLY A 79 -2.51 10.74 5.45
C GLY A 79 -4.05 10.83 5.46
N GLN A 80 -4.68 11.30 4.38
CA GLN A 80 -6.14 11.33 4.26
C GLN A 80 -6.63 10.17 3.39
N GLU A 81 -7.70 9.50 3.82
CA GLU A 81 -8.37 8.49 3.01
C GLU A 81 -9.10 9.16 1.86
N VAL A 82 -8.75 8.80 0.63
CA VAL A 82 -9.28 9.44 -0.58
C VAL A 82 -10.12 8.49 -1.43
N PHE A 83 -10.00 7.18 -1.18
CA PHE A 83 -10.72 6.15 -1.92
C PHE A 83 -10.91 4.93 -1.03
N HIS A 84 -12.15 4.48 -0.88
CA HIS A 84 -12.52 3.24 -0.21
C HIS A 84 -13.64 2.60 -1.01
N ILE A 85 -13.41 1.37 -1.46
CA ILE A 85 -14.44 0.55 -2.08
C ILE A 85 -14.54 -0.82 -1.43
N TYR A 86 -15.74 -1.39 -1.52
CA TYR A 86 -16.05 -2.76 -1.14
C TYR A 86 -16.68 -3.49 -2.32
N TYR A 87 -16.29 -4.74 -2.58
CA TYR A 87 -16.94 -5.61 -3.57
C TYR A 87 -16.74 -7.09 -3.22
N GLN A 88 -17.69 -7.95 -3.56
CA GLN A 88 -17.59 -9.38 -3.28
C GLN A 88 -16.93 -10.15 -4.44
N CYS A 89 -17.66 -10.33 -5.54
CA CYS A 89 -17.20 -11.16 -6.67
C CYS A 89 -16.77 -10.34 -7.89
N ASP A 90 -17.57 -9.34 -8.26
CA ASP A 90 -17.30 -8.47 -9.40
C ASP A 90 -17.20 -7.01 -8.93
N ILE A 91 -16.09 -6.37 -9.28
CA ILE A 91 -15.86 -4.96 -9.01
C ILE A 91 -16.90 -4.04 -9.68
N LYS A 92 -17.57 -4.50 -10.74
CA LYS A 92 -18.67 -3.76 -11.37
C LYS A 92 -19.85 -3.51 -10.43
N GLU A 93 -19.97 -4.35 -9.40
CA GLU A 93 -20.98 -4.27 -8.35
C GLU A 93 -20.40 -3.72 -7.05
N CYS A 94 -19.31 -2.93 -7.13
CA CYS A 94 -18.71 -2.32 -5.96
C CYS A 94 -19.59 -1.26 -5.31
N GLU A 95 -19.48 -1.19 -3.99
CA GLU A 95 -19.94 -0.07 -3.17
C GLU A 95 -18.77 0.88 -2.95
N VAL A 96 -18.97 2.15 -3.31
CA VAL A 96 -17.98 3.22 -3.07
C VAL A 96 -18.33 3.90 -1.75
N LYS A 97 -17.54 3.63 -0.72
CA LYS A 97 -17.72 4.19 0.62
C LYS A 97 -17.07 5.57 0.75
N VAL A 98 -15.88 5.73 0.18
CA VAL A 98 -15.16 7.02 0.12
C VAL A 98 -14.68 7.28 -1.30
N PHE A 99 -14.94 8.48 -1.79
CA PHE A 99 -14.35 8.99 -3.02
C PHE A 99 -14.18 10.50 -2.93
N GLU A 100 -13.00 10.92 -2.50
CA GLU A 100 -12.67 12.34 -2.49
C GLU A 100 -12.48 12.84 -3.91
N GLN A 101 -12.99 14.03 -4.22
CA GLN A 101 -12.66 14.67 -5.49
C GLN A 101 -11.43 15.54 -5.30
N GLY A 102 -10.41 15.37 -6.13
CA GLY A 102 -9.25 16.24 -6.04
C GLY A 102 -8.03 15.81 -6.83
N LYS A 103 -6.92 16.47 -6.50
CA LYS A 103 -5.61 16.35 -7.18
C LYS A 103 -4.98 14.96 -7.02
N TRP A 104 -5.43 14.16 -6.05
CA TRP A 104 -4.90 12.81 -5.82
C TRP A 104 -5.10 11.89 -7.03
N ILE A 105 -6.18 12.05 -7.81
CA ILE A 105 -6.44 11.23 -9.02
C ILE A 105 -5.32 11.44 -10.05
N SER A 106 -4.94 12.70 -10.30
CA SER A 106 -3.84 13.03 -11.21
C SER A 106 -2.48 12.59 -10.66
N ALA A 107 -2.26 12.70 -9.34
CA ALA A 107 -1.05 12.21 -8.69
C ALA A 107 -0.94 10.68 -8.79
N LEU A 108 -2.04 9.96 -8.57
CA LEU A 108 -2.11 8.50 -8.72
C LEU A 108 -1.86 8.09 -10.18
N GLY A 109 -2.39 8.83 -11.15
CA GLY A 109 -2.10 8.61 -12.57
C GLY A 109 -0.61 8.76 -12.91
N ARG A 110 0.10 9.72 -12.28
CA ARG A 110 1.55 9.87 -12.43
C ARG A 110 2.31 8.75 -11.73
N LEU A 111 1.87 8.34 -10.55
CA LEU A 111 2.45 7.21 -9.82
C LEU A 111 2.33 5.93 -10.64
N ARG A 112 1.15 5.61 -11.17
CA ARG A 112 0.92 4.42 -12.02
C ARG A 112 1.91 4.30 -13.17
N LYS A 113 2.22 5.40 -13.85
CA LYS A 113 3.19 5.40 -14.97
C LYS A 113 4.63 5.15 -14.52
N ASN A 114 4.96 5.46 -13.27
CA ASN A 114 6.33 5.44 -12.74
C ASN A 114 6.54 4.42 -11.61
N ILE A 115 5.53 3.61 -11.27
CA ILE A 115 5.52 2.79 -10.05
C ILE A 115 6.76 1.90 -9.96
N GLY A 116 7.18 1.27 -11.06
CA GLY A 116 8.39 0.44 -11.07
C GLY A 116 9.67 1.22 -10.69
N LYS A 117 9.83 2.45 -11.19
CA LYS A 117 10.96 3.32 -10.85
C LYS A 117 10.89 3.79 -9.39
N VAL A 118 9.70 4.17 -8.94
CA VAL A 118 9.48 4.60 -7.55
C VAL A 118 9.81 3.47 -6.58
N MET A 119 9.31 2.26 -6.83
CA MET A 119 9.58 1.10 -5.98
C MET A 119 11.05 0.69 -6.01
N ALA A 120 11.72 0.75 -7.17
CA ALA A 120 13.15 0.49 -7.26
C ALA A 120 13.97 1.50 -6.42
N ARG A 121 13.58 2.78 -6.44
CA ARG A 121 14.21 3.81 -5.61
C ARG A 121 13.99 3.55 -4.13
N ILE A 122 12.75 3.29 -3.71
CA ILE A 122 12.41 2.97 -2.31
C ILE A 122 13.20 1.76 -1.82
N LYS A 123 13.31 0.71 -2.65
CA LYS A 123 14.10 -0.48 -2.30
C LYS A 123 15.57 -0.11 -2.06
N LYS A 124 16.18 0.65 -2.98
CA LYS A 124 17.58 1.09 -2.85
C LYS A 124 17.80 1.94 -1.60
N GLU A 125 16.87 2.85 -1.28
CA GLU A 125 16.92 3.68 -0.07
C GLU A 125 16.83 2.83 1.20
N LYS A 126 15.91 1.84 1.23
CA LYS A 126 15.79 0.90 2.36
C LYS A 126 17.02 0.03 2.53
N ASP A 127 17.59 -0.48 1.44
CA ASP A 127 18.78 -1.32 1.49
C ASP A 127 19.99 -0.52 2.01
N ALA A 128 20.17 0.73 1.54
CA ALA A 128 21.22 1.62 2.04
C ALA A 128 21.02 2.01 3.51
N GLN A 129 19.77 2.20 3.94
CA GLN A 129 19.45 2.50 5.34
C GLN A 129 19.77 1.31 6.25
N LYS A 130 19.40 0.09 5.85
CA LYS A 130 19.74 -1.13 6.60
C LYS A 130 21.25 -1.32 6.74
N GLU A 131 22.02 -1.03 5.71
CA GLU A 131 23.48 -1.12 5.77
C GLU A 131 24.07 -0.13 6.76
N LYS A 132 23.58 1.13 6.78
CA LYS A 132 23.97 2.13 7.78
C LYS A 132 23.62 1.71 9.19
N GLU A 133 22.41 1.18 9.40
CA GLU A 133 21.96 0.70 10.72
C GLU A 133 22.80 -0.49 11.20
N ALA A 134 23.12 -1.44 10.31
CA ALA A 134 23.98 -2.57 10.63
C ALA A 134 25.40 -2.14 10.97
N ALA A 135 25.98 -1.18 10.23
CA ALA A 135 27.30 -0.63 10.51
C ALA A 135 27.34 0.12 11.85
N ALA A 136 26.32 0.95 12.13
CA ALA A 136 26.18 1.65 13.40
C ALA A 136 26.07 0.68 14.58
N TYR A 137 25.26 -0.38 14.42
CA TYR A 137 25.13 -1.43 15.42
C TYR A 137 26.45 -2.17 15.66
N ALA A 138 27.16 -2.57 14.59
CA ALA A 138 28.44 -3.24 14.69
C ALA A 138 29.49 -2.37 15.41
N GLU A 139 29.53 -1.07 15.13
CA GLU A 139 30.44 -0.14 15.82
C GLU A 139 30.06 0.02 17.29
N THR A 140 28.78 0.14 17.63
CA THR A 140 28.36 0.17 19.06
C THR A 140 28.73 -1.12 19.80
N GLU A 141 28.58 -2.29 19.19
CA GLU A 141 29.00 -3.55 19.80
C GLU A 141 30.52 -3.66 19.94
N ARG A 142 31.28 -3.15 18.96
CA ARG A 142 32.74 -3.08 19.04
C ARG A 142 33.18 -2.18 20.20
N LEU A 143 32.59 -1.00 20.33
CA LEU A 143 32.91 -0.06 21.42
C LEU A 143 32.59 -0.67 22.80
N LYS A 144 31.45 -1.34 22.95
CA LYS A 144 31.12 -2.07 24.20
C LYS A 144 32.16 -3.14 24.54
N ARG A 145 32.65 -3.89 23.54
CA ARG A 145 33.69 -4.90 23.75
C ARG A 145 35.00 -4.27 24.22
N ILE A 146 35.43 -3.19 23.56
CA ILE A 146 36.62 -2.43 23.95
C ILE A 146 36.46 -1.87 25.36
N GLU A 147 35.31 -1.29 25.71
CA GLU A 147 35.03 -0.78 27.06
C GLU A 147 35.09 -1.89 28.12
N THR A 148 34.56 -3.07 27.80
CA THR A 148 34.62 -4.24 28.68
C THR A 148 36.07 -4.72 28.88
N GLU A 149 36.87 -4.70 27.83
CA GLU A 149 38.28 -5.09 27.86
C GLU A 149 39.13 -4.05 28.62
N ALA A 150 38.92 -2.75 28.39
CA ALA A 150 39.56 -1.67 29.13
C ALA A 150 39.29 -1.80 30.64
N LYS A 151 38.03 -2.03 31.04
CA LYS A 151 37.65 -2.29 32.44
C LYS A 151 38.37 -3.50 33.02
N ARG A 152 38.51 -4.60 32.26
CA ARG A 152 39.26 -5.80 32.71
C ARG A 152 40.74 -5.52 32.92
N LEU A 153 41.32 -4.64 32.12
CA LEU A 153 42.73 -4.23 32.20
C LEU A 153 42.98 -3.12 33.25
N GLY A 154 41.95 -2.67 33.97
CA GLY A 154 42.06 -1.59 34.95
C GLY A 154 42.24 -0.20 34.35
N LEU A 155 42.04 -0.08 33.03
CA LEU A 155 42.00 1.18 32.32
C LEU A 155 40.54 1.69 32.42
N ARG A 156 40.33 2.79 33.15
CA ARG A 156 38.99 3.38 33.34
C ARG A 156 38.35 3.77 32.02
#